data_AF-A0A957EP19-F1
#
_entry.id   AF-A0A957EP19-F1
#
_cell.length_a   1.000
_cell.length_b   1.000
_cell.length_c   1.000
_cell.angle_alpha   90.00
_cell.angle_beta   90.00
_cell.angle_gamma   90.00
#
_symmetry.space_group_name_H-M   'P 1'
#
loop_
_entity.id
_entity.type
_entity.pdbx_description
1 polymer ?
#
loop_
_entity_poly.entity_id
_entity_poly.type
_entity_poly.pdbx_seq_one_letter_code
_entity_poly.pdbx_strand_id
1 'polypeptide(L)'
;MSKQSAKKQPLWQRYLLTGAALGLYFGLFFRPLRDPSLLLAVELGLLAALVTTLLPLFRGQRPSFVTFLKTLAGHFLKYTLLLAVLELRHPVYDWGGRTAVSVMTTLMGALGGLWLAWEQESGKQ
;
A
#
# COMPACT_ATOMS: atom_id res chain seq x y z
N MET A 1 -38.11 -4.93 20.20
CA MET A 1 -37.00 -4.79 19.23
C MET A 1 -35.87 -4.02 19.90
N SER A 2 -34.87 -4.70 20.46
CA SER A 2 -33.69 -4.03 21.03
C SER A 2 -32.82 -3.50 19.89
N LYS A 3 -32.57 -2.19 19.89
CA LYS A 3 -31.57 -1.57 19.01
C LYS A 3 -30.21 -2.11 19.45
N GLN A 4 -29.69 -3.10 18.74
CA GLN A 4 -28.30 -3.53 18.88
C GLN A 4 -27.43 -2.30 18.62
N SER A 5 -26.88 -1.74 19.70
CA SER A 5 -25.89 -0.68 19.64
C SER A 5 -24.65 -1.28 18.97
N ALA A 6 -24.50 -1.04 17.68
CA ALA A 6 -23.38 -1.54 16.90
C ALA A 6 -22.09 -1.00 17.54
N LYS A 7 -21.37 -1.88 18.24
CA LYS A 7 -20.07 -1.56 18.85
C LYS A 7 -19.19 -0.98 17.74
N LYS A 8 -18.89 0.33 17.78
CA LYS A 8 -17.99 0.95 16.81
C LYS A 8 -16.65 0.24 16.92
N GLN A 9 -16.33 -0.61 15.94
CA GLN A 9 -15.02 -1.25 15.87
C GLN A 9 -13.93 -0.18 15.87
N PRO A 10 -12.82 -0.41 16.60
CA PRO A 10 -11.71 0.53 16.61
C PRO A 10 -11.12 0.67 15.20
N LEU A 11 -10.68 1.89 14.85
CA LEU A 11 -10.23 2.22 13.49
C LEU A 11 -9.09 1.31 13.02
N TRP A 12 -8.11 1.03 13.89
CA TRP A 12 -6.99 0.14 13.58
C TRP A 12 -7.45 -1.26 13.18
N GLN A 13 -8.51 -1.81 13.80
CA GLN A 13 -9.02 -3.15 13.48
C GLN A 13 -9.64 -3.16 12.09
N ARG A 14 -10.34 -2.09 11.70
CA ARG A 14 -10.90 -1.96 10.35
C ARG A 14 -9.80 -1.93 9.30
N TYR A 15 -8.77 -1.12 9.50
CA TYR A 15 -7.66 -1.01 8.56
C TYR A 15 -6.84 -2.30 8.47
N LEU A 16 -6.55 -2.95 9.60
CA LEU A 16 -5.87 -4.24 9.64
C LEU A 16 -6.65 -5.29 8.86
N LEU A 17 -7.95 -5.45 9.14
CA LEU A 17 -8.78 -6.47 8.50
C LEU A 17 -9.00 -6.17 7.01
N THR A 18 -9.18 -4.89 6.64
CA THR A 18 -9.34 -4.48 5.24
C THR A 18 -8.04 -4.73 4.47
N GLY A 19 -6.91 -4.34 5.05
CA GLY A 19 -5.59 -4.60 4.47
C GLY A 19 -5.31 -6.09 4.33
N ALA A 20 -5.59 -6.88 5.37
CA ALA A 20 -5.44 -8.34 5.33
C ALA A 20 -6.32 -8.99 4.26
N ALA A 21 -7.58 -8.57 4.15
CA ALA A 21 -8.52 -9.09 3.15
C ALA A 21 -8.07 -8.74 1.71
N LEU A 22 -7.62 -7.51 1.47
CA LEU A 22 -7.04 -7.11 0.19
C LEU A 22 -5.78 -7.93 -0.12
N GLY A 23 -4.90 -8.08 0.85
CA GLY A 23 -3.70 -8.89 0.75
C GLY A 23 -4.01 -10.35 0.39
N LEU A 24 -4.96 -10.96 1.09
CA LEU A 24 -5.41 -12.32 0.82
C LEU A 24 -5.97 -12.45 -0.60
N TYR A 25 -6.79 -11.51 -1.05
CA TYR A 25 -7.31 -11.48 -2.41
C TYR A 25 -6.18 -11.45 -3.44
N PHE A 26 -5.21 -10.54 -3.28
CA PHE A 26 -4.08 -10.46 -4.21
C PHE A 26 -3.22 -11.72 -4.23
N GLY A 27 -3.13 -12.46 -3.13
CA GLY A 27 -2.35 -13.69 -3.08
C GLY A 27 -3.07 -14.92 -3.62
N LEU A 28 -4.36 -15.08 -3.31
CA LEU A 28 -5.16 -16.21 -3.80
C LEU A 28 -5.32 -16.20 -5.33
N PHE A 29 -5.45 -15.00 -5.91
CA PHE A 29 -5.62 -14.82 -7.34
C PHE A 29 -4.32 -14.48 -8.07
N PHE A 30 -3.18 -14.56 -7.40
CA PHE A 30 -1.89 -14.30 -8.03
C PHE A 30 -1.58 -15.36 -9.09
N ARG A 31 -1.21 -14.88 -10.29
CA ARG A 31 -0.68 -15.69 -11.39
C ARG A 31 0.53 -14.95 -11.97
N PRO A 32 1.74 -15.54 -11.96
CA PRO A 32 2.89 -14.91 -12.59
C PRO A 32 2.68 -14.90 -14.11
N LEU A 33 2.49 -13.70 -14.67
CA LEU A 33 2.35 -13.47 -16.12
C LEU A 33 3.66 -12.97 -16.76
N ARG A 34 4.62 -12.56 -15.92
CA ARG A 34 5.93 -12.06 -16.32
C ARG A 34 6.95 -12.35 -15.23
N ASP A 35 8.22 -12.18 -15.57
CA ASP A 35 9.32 -12.23 -14.63
C ASP A 35 9.32 -11.02 -13.67
N PRO A 36 9.85 -11.20 -12.45
CA PRO A 36 10.01 -10.11 -11.49
C PRO A 36 10.92 -9.02 -12.07
N SER A 37 10.47 -7.77 -11.99
CA SER A 37 11.23 -6.61 -12.49
C SER A 37 11.17 -5.49 -11.46
N LEU A 38 12.26 -5.33 -10.72
CA LEU A 38 12.45 -4.21 -9.80
C LEU A 38 12.52 -2.88 -10.54
N LEU A 39 13.03 -2.87 -11.77
CA LEU A 39 13.04 -1.68 -12.62
C LEU A 39 11.62 -1.16 -12.85
N LEU A 40 10.67 -2.06 -13.15
CA LEU A 40 9.28 -1.68 -13.33
C LEU A 40 8.67 -1.10 -12.04
N ALA A 41 9.01 -1.66 -10.87
CA ALA A 41 8.56 -1.12 -9.58
C ALA A 41 9.08 0.31 -9.34
N VAL A 42 10.33 0.59 -9.72
CA VAL A 42 10.94 1.93 -9.63
C VAL A 42 10.28 2.90 -10.61
N GLU A 43 10.10 2.50 -11.88
CA GLU A 43 9.48 3.36 -12.91
C GLU A 43 8.04 3.71 -12.55
N LEU A 44 7.24 2.72 -12.16
CA LEU A 44 5.86 2.93 -11.73
C LEU A 44 5.78 3.72 -10.42
N GLY A 45 6.71 3.48 -9.49
CA GLY A 45 6.80 4.22 -8.24
C GLY A 45 7.10 5.71 -8.49
N LEU A 46 8.01 6.00 -9.42
CA LEU A 46 8.32 7.37 -9.84
C LEU A 46 7.14 8.03 -10.54
N LEU A 47 6.49 7.34 -11.47
CA LEU A 47 5.32 7.84 -12.16
C LEU A 47 4.17 8.15 -11.18
N ALA A 48 3.87 7.24 -10.26
CA ALA A 48 2.86 7.44 -9.23
C ALA A 48 3.20 8.62 -8.32
N ALA A 49 4.46 8.76 -7.91
CA ALA A 49 4.90 9.87 -7.08
C ALA A 49 4.77 11.21 -7.79
N LEU A 50 5.16 11.28 -9.07
CA LEU A 50 4.98 12.46 -9.90
C LEU A 50 3.50 12.83 -10.03
N VAL A 51 2.65 11.89 -10.40
CA VAL A 51 1.20 12.15 -10.55
C VAL A 51 0.60 12.67 -9.24
N THR A 52 0.88 12.00 -8.12
CA THR A 52 0.33 12.39 -6.81
C THR A 52 0.86 13.75 -6.34
N THR A 53 2.13 14.10 -6.62
CA THR A 53 2.70 15.40 -6.26
C THR A 53 2.30 16.54 -7.19
N LEU A 54 2.01 16.25 -8.46
CA LEU A 54 1.59 17.25 -9.45
C LEU A 54 0.10 17.59 -9.33
N LEU A 55 -0.75 16.67 -8.89
CA LEU A 55 -2.19 16.88 -8.69
C LEU A 55 -2.53 18.15 -7.87
N PRO A 56 -1.87 18.43 -6.73
CA PRO A 56 -2.08 19.67 -5.97
C PRO A 56 -1.68 20.95 -6.73
N LEU A 57 -0.65 20.90 -7.59
CA LEU A 57 -0.22 22.04 -8.40
C LEU A 57 -1.30 22.47 -9.39
N PHE A 58 -2.00 21.51 -10.00
CA PHE A 58 -3.15 21.78 -10.87
C PHE A 58 -4.35 22.37 -10.11
N ARG A 59 -4.41 22.20 -8.79
CA ARG A 59 -5.43 22.80 -7.91
C ARG A 59 -5.02 24.16 -7.35
N GLY A 60 -3.93 24.75 -7.86
CA GLY A 60 -3.46 26.07 -7.45
C GLY A 60 -2.62 26.10 -6.18
N GLN A 61 -2.29 24.94 -5.59
CA GLN A 61 -1.37 24.89 -4.45
C GLN A 61 0.07 25.02 -4.96
N ARG A 62 0.78 26.06 -4.51
CA ARG A 62 2.19 26.31 -4.89
C ARG A 62 3.11 26.09 -3.69
N PRO A 63 3.49 24.84 -3.37
CA PRO A 63 4.47 24.59 -2.33
C PRO A 63 5.85 25.13 -2.72
N SER A 64 6.69 25.42 -1.72
CA SER A 64 8.11 25.70 -1.95
C SER A 64 8.78 24.51 -2.65
N PHE A 65 9.77 24.77 -3.53
CA PHE A 65 10.50 23.75 -4.28
C PHE A 65 11.09 22.66 -3.37
N VAL A 66 11.60 23.03 -2.20
CA VAL A 66 12.15 22.08 -1.22
C VAL A 66 11.06 21.17 -0.65
N THR A 67 9.90 21.74 -0.32
CA THR A 67 8.76 20.97 0.19
C THR A 67 8.24 20.03 -0.89
N PHE A 68 8.13 20.52 -2.13
CA PHE A 68 7.74 19.72 -3.28
C PHE A 68 8.67 18.51 -3.47
N LEU A 69 9.99 18.72 -3.46
CA LEU A 69 10.96 17.65 -3.63
C LEU A 69 10.93 16.64 -2.47
N LYS A 70 10.75 17.11 -1.22
CA LYS A 70 10.56 16.23 -0.05
C LYS A 70 9.30 15.39 -0.18
N THR A 71 8.18 15.98 -0.60
CA THR A 71 6.92 15.26 -0.82
C THR A 71 7.07 14.24 -1.96
N LEU A 72 7.74 14.62 -3.05
CA LEU A 72 8.01 13.72 -4.18
C LEU A 72 8.86 12.53 -3.75
N ALA A 73 9.97 12.78 -3.05
CA ALA A 73 10.84 11.72 -2.53
C ALA A 73 10.10 10.81 -1.55
N GLY A 74 9.26 11.37 -0.67
CA GLY A 74 8.43 10.61 0.26
C GLY A 74 7.42 9.69 -0.45
N HIS A 75 6.69 10.21 -1.44
CA HIS A 75 5.76 9.41 -2.23
C HIS A 75 6.49 8.35 -3.07
N PHE A 76 7.61 8.72 -3.70
CA PHE A 76 8.42 7.80 -4.49
C PHE A 76 8.89 6.62 -3.64
N LEU A 77 9.44 6.89 -2.45
CA LEU A 77 9.92 5.84 -1.58
C LEU A 77 8.76 4.92 -1.15
N LYS A 78 7.62 5.49 -0.73
CA LYS A 78 6.44 4.71 -0.33
C LYS A 78 5.92 3.82 -1.46
N TYR A 79 5.72 4.38 -2.65
CA TYR A 79 5.18 3.64 -3.79
C TYR A 79 6.15 2.59 -4.33
N THR A 80 7.42 2.94 -4.48
CA THR A 80 8.45 1.98 -4.91
C THR A 80 8.60 0.84 -3.92
N LEU A 81 8.59 1.11 -2.61
CA LEU A 81 8.67 0.07 -1.59
C LEU A 81 7.45 -0.85 -1.64
N LEU A 82 6.24 -0.28 -1.77
CA LEU A 82 5.01 -1.07 -1.89
C LEU A 82 5.01 -1.94 -3.16
N LEU A 83 5.48 -1.40 -4.29
CA LEU A 83 5.63 -2.14 -5.54
C LEU A 83 6.73 -3.20 -5.47
N ALA A 84 7.84 -2.93 -4.78
CA ALA A 84 8.92 -3.90 -4.58
C ALA A 84 8.47 -5.08 -3.70
N VAL A 85 7.73 -4.82 -2.62
CA VAL A 85 7.10 -5.87 -1.80
C VAL A 85 6.11 -6.69 -2.64
N LEU A 86 5.39 -6.02 -3.55
CA LEU A 86 4.53 -6.68 -4.50
C LEU A 86 5.32 -7.54 -5.49
N GLU A 87 6.49 -7.13 -5.96
CA GLU A 87 7.35 -7.97 -6.82
C GLU A 87 7.90 -9.20 -6.10
N LEU A 88 8.11 -9.13 -4.78
CA LEU A 88 8.55 -10.25 -3.94
C LEU A 88 7.61 -11.46 -3.99
N ARG A 89 6.37 -11.28 -4.45
CA ARG A 89 5.42 -12.39 -4.65
C ARG A 89 5.89 -13.42 -5.67
N HIS A 90 6.70 -13.04 -6.67
CA HIS A 90 7.19 -13.97 -7.69
C HIS A 90 8.14 -15.02 -7.09
N PRO A 91 9.26 -14.65 -6.44
CA PRO A 91 10.14 -15.64 -5.83
C PRO A 91 9.45 -16.46 -4.72
N VAL A 92 8.47 -15.86 -4.01
CA VAL A 92 7.69 -16.59 -3.01
C VAL A 92 6.73 -17.60 -3.65
N TYR A 93 6.20 -17.29 -4.84
CA TYR A 93 5.40 -18.24 -5.62
C TYR A 93 6.25 -19.41 -6.09
N ASP A 94 7.47 -19.15 -6.56
CA ASP A 94 8.38 -20.21 -7.03
C ASP A 94 8.81 -21.14 -5.89
N TRP A 95 8.94 -20.60 -4.67
CA TRP A 95 9.33 -21.39 -3.49
C TRP A 95 8.18 -22.19 -2.86
N GLY A 96 7.02 -21.57 -2.65
CA GLY A 96 5.93 -22.15 -1.85
C GLY A 96 4.56 -22.10 -2.51
N GLY A 97 4.52 -21.80 -3.81
CA GLY A 97 3.30 -21.74 -4.60
C GLY A 97 2.30 -20.68 -4.12
N ARG A 98 1.04 -20.90 -4.49
CA ARG A 98 -0.05 -19.97 -4.19
C ARG A 98 -0.30 -19.76 -2.70
N THR A 99 -0.11 -20.80 -1.87
CA THR A 99 -0.36 -20.72 -0.43
C THR A 99 0.64 -19.80 0.26
N ALA A 100 1.93 -19.93 -0.06
CA ALA A 100 2.97 -19.06 0.50
C ALA A 100 2.75 -17.60 0.11
N VAL A 101 2.40 -17.34 -1.15
CA VAL A 101 2.06 -15.99 -1.61
C VAL A 101 0.85 -15.45 -0.86
N SER A 102 -0.20 -16.25 -0.68
CA SER A 102 -1.42 -15.83 0.03
C SER A 102 -1.15 -15.43 1.47
N VAL A 103 -0.35 -16.21 2.19
CA VAL A 103 0.05 -15.87 3.57
C VAL A 103 0.88 -14.59 3.59
N MET A 104 1.89 -14.50 2.71
CA MET A 104 2.76 -13.33 2.62
C MET A 104 1.95 -12.05 2.32
N THR A 105 1.13 -12.05 1.27
CA THR A 105 0.37 -10.86 0.86
C THR A 105 -0.68 -10.49 1.90
N THR A 106 -1.29 -11.46 2.60
CA THR A 106 -2.20 -11.20 3.73
C THR A 106 -1.48 -10.46 4.85
N LEU A 107 -0.29 -10.93 5.25
CA LEU A 107 0.51 -10.29 6.29
C LEU A 107 0.96 -8.89 5.86
N MET A 108 1.45 -8.73 4.63
CA MET A 108 1.84 -7.42 4.09
C MET A 108 0.66 -6.46 4.00
N GLY A 109 -0.51 -6.95 3.58
CA GLY A 109 -1.74 -6.18 3.56
C GLY A 109 -2.17 -5.74 4.96
N ALA A 110 -2.11 -6.63 5.95
CA ALA A 110 -2.42 -6.32 7.34
C ALA A 110 -1.47 -5.23 7.89
N LEU A 111 -0.17 -5.37 7.64
CA LEU A 111 0.85 -4.39 8.04
C LEU A 111 0.64 -3.04 7.35
N GLY A 112 0.35 -3.03 6.05
CA GLY A 112 0.02 -1.81 5.31
C GLY A 112 -1.25 -1.12 5.83
N GLY A 113 -2.25 -1.91 6.23
CA GLY A 113 -3.44 -1.41 6.93
C GLY A 113 -3.10 -0.76 8.27
N LEU A 114 -2.29 -1.43 9.10
CA LEU A 114 -1.83 -0.87 10.37
C LEU A 114 -1.02 0.42 10.17
N TRP A 115 -0.15 0.47 9.16
CA TRP A 115 0.61 1.66 8.81
C TRP A 115 -0.31 2.85 8.49
N LEU A 116 -1.35 2.62 7.68
CA LEU A 116 -2.36 3.65 7.35
C LEU A 116 -3.14 4.11 8.58
N ALA A 117 -3.51 3.18 9.47
CA ALA A 117 -4.19 3.51 10.72
C ALA A 117 -3.31 4.43 11.59
N TRP A 118 -2.01 4.12 11.68
CA TRP A 118 -1.05 4.91 12.44
C TRP A 118 -0.87 6.32 11.85
N GLU A 119 -0.69 6.44 10.52
CA GLU A 119 -0.60 7.75 9.87
C GLU A 119 -1.85 8.61 10.11
N GLN A 120 -3.03 8.00 10.11
CA GLN A 120 -4.28 8.72 10.34
C GLN A 120 -4.49 9.12 11.80
N GLU A 121 -3.93 8.38 12.76
CA GLU A 121 -3.91 8.76 14.17
C GLU A 121 -2.88 9.87 14.45
N SER A 122 -1.69 9.80 13.84
CA SER A 122 -0.66 10.85 13.96
C SER A 122 -1.06 12.17 13.28
N GLY A 123 -1.81 12.12 12.18
CA GLY A 123 -2.29 13.34 11.50
C GLY A 123 -3.50 14.02 12.15
N LYS A 124 -4.05 13.45 13.22
CA LYS A 124 -5.14 14.04 14.03
C LYS A 124 -4.65 14.75 15.30
N GLN A 125 -3.35 14.69 15.58
CA GLN A 125 -2.69 15.47 16.65
C GLN A 125 -2.17 16.78 16.10
#